data_AF-A0A1G4JQD6-F1
#
_entry.id   AF-A0A1G4JQD6-F1
#
_cell.length_a   1.000
_cell.length_b   1.000
_cell.length_c   1.000
_cell.angle_alpha   90.00
_cell.angle_beta   90.00
_cell.angle_gamma   90.00
#
_symmetry.space_group_name_H-M   'P 1'
#
loop_
_entity.id
_entity.type
_entity.pdbx_description
1 polymer ?
#
loop_
_entity_poly.entity_id
_entity_poly.type
_entity_poly.pdbx_seq_one_letter_code
_entity_poly.pdbx_strand_id
1 'polypeptide(L)'
;MRPRFKEFTFAQSVSNTAGRQMLTRLRSLARAASKFRFYSSPPTYFGTAGLPTQIHRPVPHLVPTPKLPVRKPLLELATVFSVLALSFFAIDNYRARLRLELKVEEDALKFKQAQDLLAKQANAHRKKRELQILNERKLIQTREMKVALHVAMLRKQLIEAGLKPATIEQALHEFEKHVKMENSISNVSGTRLWVTDDSPSKCYVSDVREYDNRE
;
A
#
# COMPACT_ATOMS: atom_id res chain seq x y z
N MET A 1 7.89 28.64 51.75
CA MET A 1 7.29 29.33 50.59
C MET A 1 7.37 28.41 49.37
N ARG A 2 6.21 27.96 48.85
CA ARG A 2 6.08 27.13 47.64
C ARG A 2 5.48 27.97 46.52
N PRO A 3 5.95 27.86 45.26
CA PRO A 3 5.12 28.12 44.09
C PRO A 3 4.61 26.76 43.54
N ARG A 4 3.34 26.41 43.77
CA ARG A 4 2.21 26.53 42.83
C ARG A 4 2.53 26.13 41.38
N PHE A 5 2.29 24.84 41.12
CA PHE A 5 1.87 24.29 39.84
C PHE A 5 0.74 25.14 39.25
N LYS A 6 0.89 25.57 38.00
CA LYS A 6 -0.21 26.00 37.14
C LYS A 6 -0.43 24.94 36.08
N GLU A 7 -1.69 24.57 35.98
CA GLU A 7 -2.32 23.66 35.04
C GLU A 7 -2.05 24.08 33.59
N PHE A 8 -1.67 23.11 32.76
CA PHE A 8 -1.76 23.21 31.30
C PHE A 8 -2.20 21.85 30.76
N THR A 9 -3.50 21.62 30.81
CA THR A 9 -4.19 20.52 30.12
C THR A 9 -5.42 21.10 29.46
N PHE A 10 -5.30 21.58 28.22
CA PHE A 10 -6.40 21.55 27.24
C PHE A 10 -5.92 21.98 25.85
N ALA A 11 -5.35 21.07 25.07
CA ALA A 11 -5.32 21.16 23.59
C ALA A 11 -4.65 19.94 22.96
N GLN A 12 -5.29 18.77 22.99
CA GLN A 12 -4.99 17.72 22.01
C GLN A 12 -6.11 16.68 21.96
N SER A 13 -7.24 17.04 21.34
CA SER A 13 -8.28 16.06 21.02
C SER A 13 -9.12 16.50 19.83
N VAL A 14 -8.49 16.84 18.69
CA VAL A 14 -9.19 16.87 17.39
C VAL A 14 -8.17 16.62 16.26
N SER A 15 -7.77 15.38 16.04
CA SER A 15 -7.08 15.02 14.77
C SER A 15 -7.08 13.54 14.38
N ASN A 16 -7.58 12.62 15.21
CA ASN A 16 -7.42 11.18 14.96
C ASN A 16 -8.64 10.44 14.38
N THR A 17 -9.70 11.12 13.94
CA THR A 17 -10.88 10.47 13.36
C THR A 17 -10.88 10.40 11.82
N ALA A 18 -10.01 11.12 11.11
CA ALA A 18 -9.97 11.10 9.64
C ALA A 18 -9.11 9.95 9.06
N GLY A 19 -8.18 9.38 9.83
CA GLY A 19 -7.24 8.36 9.34
C GLY A 19 -7.78 6.92 9.32
N ARG A 20 -8.88 6.63 10.02
CA ARG A 20 -9.40 5.26 10.18
C ARG A 20 -10.46 4.86 9.15
N GLN A 21 -11.06 5.82 8.44
CA GLN A 21 -12.06 5.52 7.40
C GLN A 21 -11.47 5.23 6.01
N MET A 22 -10.17 5.49 5.80
CA MET A 22 -9.54 5.28 4.49
C MET A 22 -8.91 3.89 4.32
N LEU A 23 -8.69 3.14 5.41
CA LEU A 23 -8.05 1.82 5.36
C LEU A 23 -9.04 0.66 5.16
N THR A 24 -10.34 0.86 5.36
CA THR A 24 -11.37 -0.16 5.15
C THR A 24 -11.90 -0.23 3.72
N ARG A 25 -11.57 0.75 2.85
CA ARG A 25 -11.93 0.72 1.42
C ARG A 25 -10.91 0.06 0.49
N LEU A 26 -9.75 -0.36 1.00
CA LEU A 26 -8.70 -0.99 0.18
C LEU A 26 -8.63 -2.52 0.28
N ARG A 27 -9.43 -3.16 1.14
CA ARG A 27 -9.50 -4.63 1.22
C ARG A 27 -10.58 -5.26 0.32
N SER A 28 -11.52 -4.49 -0.22
CA SER A 28 -12.55 -5.02 -1.14
C SER A 28 -12.13 -5.07 -2.61
N LEU A 29 -11.01 -4.44 -3.00
CA LEU A 29 -10.49 -4.50 -4.38
C LEU A 29 -9.44 -5.59 -4.60
N ALA A 30 -8.97 -6.27 -3.54
CA ALA A 30 -7.96 -7.33 -3.66
C ALA A 30 -8.54 -8.72 -4.01
N ARG A 31 -9.87 -8.89 -4.06
CA ARG A 31 -10.53 -10.15 -4.47
C ARG A 31 -11.10 -10.14 -5.89
N ALA A 32 -10.90 -9.06 -6.65
CA ALA A 32 -11.36 -8.95 -8.03
C ALA A 32 -10.21 -9.03 -9.08
N ALA A 33 -9.02 -9.49 -8.68
CA ALA A 33 -7.81 -9.45 -9.52
C ALA A 33 -7.31 -10.84 -9.96
N SER A 34 -8.20 -11.81 -10.21
CA SER A 34 -7.80 -13.14 -10.74
C SER A 34 -8.57 -13.61 -11.98
N LYS A 35 -9.30 -12.71 -12.66
CA LYS A 35 -9.99 -13.04 -13.91
C LYS A 35 -9.72 -12.02 -15.01
N PHE A 36 -8.46 -11.79 -15.33
CA PHE A 36 -8.08 -11.30 -16.65
C PHE A 36 -7.08 -12.28 -17.24
N ARG A 37 -7.63 -13.28 -17.93
CA ARG A 37 -6.86 -14.12 -18.85
C ARG A 37 -6.35 -13.20 -19.94
N PHE A 38 -5.04 -13.16 -20.08
CA PHE A 38 -4.33 -12.56 -21.19
C PHE A 38 -4.92 -13.06 -22.51
N TYR A 39 -5.64 -12.19 -23.22
CA TYR A 39 -5.85 -12.32 -24.66
C TYR A 39 -4.87 -11.35 -25.33
N SER A 40 -3.67 -11.85 -25.58
CA SER A 40 -2.74 -11.24 -26.54
C SER A 40 -2.44 -12.28 -27.60
N SER A 41 -3.40 -12.49 -28.50
CA SER A 41 -3.12 -13.08 -29.81
C SER A 41 -3.41 -12.00 -30.84
N PRO A 42 -2.40 -11.47 -31.55
CA PRO A 42 -2.65 -10.56 -32.66
C PRO A 42 -3.45 -11.30 -33.74
N PRO A 43 -4.26 -10.59 -34.56
CA PRO A 43 -5.05 -11.23 -35.60
C PRO A 43 -4.12 -11.81 -36.67
N THR A 44 -3.99 -13.15 -36.66
CA THR A 44 -3.26 -13.92 -37.66
C THR A 44 -4.07 -13.94 -38.96
N TYR A 45 -3.82 -12.99 -39.87
CA TYR A 45 -4.49 -12.91 -41.17
C TYR A 45 -3.92 -13.87 -42.24
N PHE A 46 -2.89 -14.66 -41.91
CA PHE A 46 -2.29 -15.62 -42.83
C PHE A 46 -2.05 -16.95 -42.13
N GLY A 47 -3.02 -17.87 -42.27
CA GLY A 47 -2.92 -19.26 -41.83
C GLY A 47 -3.48 -20.17 -42.90
N THR A 48 -2.59 -20.83 -43.63
CA THR A 48 -2.85 -21.84 -44.65
C THR A 48 -3.23 -23.19 -44.06
N ALA A 49 -4.03 -23.95 -44.83
CA ALA A 49 -4.30 -25.40 -44.77
C ALA A 49 -5.56 -25.85 -44.01
N GLY A 50 -6.57 -26.24 -44.80
CA GLY A 50 -7.77 -26.96 -44.35
C GLY A 50 -8.86 -27.06 -45.43
N LEU A 51 -8.57 -27.69 -46.56
CA LEU A 51 -9.60 -28.40 -47.34
C LEU A 51 -9.86 -29.77 -46.66
N PRO A 52 -10.98 -30.49 -46.91
CA PRO A 52 -11.96 -30.31 -47.99
C PRO A 52 -13.43 -30.32 -47.50
N THR A 53 -14.37 -29.88 -48.35
CA THR A 53 -15.57 -30.63 -48.79
C THR A 53 -16.39 -29.70 -49.68
N GLN A 54 -16.80 -30.24 -50.83
CA GLN A 54 -17.51 -29.53 -51.88
C GLN A 54 -18.91 -29.10 -51.45
N ILE A 55 -19.27 -27.85 -51.78
CA ILE A 55 -20.65 -27.50 -52.12
C ILE A 55 -20.60 -26.83 -53.48
N HIS A 56 -21.11 -27.58 -54.47
CA HIS A 56 -21.47 -27.13 -55.81
C HIS A 56 -22.22 -25.79 -55.72
N ARG A 57 -21.64 -24.72 -56.27
CA ARG A 57 -22.38 -23.49 -56.57
C ARG A 57 -22.20 -23.19 -58.07
N PRO A 58 -23.29 -23.05 -58.83
CA PRO A 58 -23.23 -22.93 -60.27
C PRO A 58 -22.47 -21.66 -60.67
N VAL A 59 -21.62 -21.82 -61.68
CA VAL A 59 -20.97 -20.74 -62.42
C VAL A 59 -22.06 -19.79 -62.92
N PRO A 60 -22.12 -18.53 -62.46
CA PRO A 60 -22.78 -17.51 -63.26
C PRO A 60 -21.86 -17.32 -64.47
N HIS A 61 -22.33 -17.77 -65.63
CA HIS A 61 -21.79 -17.38 -66.91
C HIS A 61 -21.43 -15.90 -66.89
N LEU A 62 -20.25 -15.62 -67.44
CA LEU A 62 -19.83 -14.32 -67.90
C LEU A 62 -20.95 -13.75 -68.77
N VAL A 63 -21.87 -13.01 -68.16
CA VAL A 63 -22.75 -12.11 -68.89
C VAL A 63 -21.85 -10.92 -69.19
N PRO A 64 -21.45 -10.68 -70.45
CA PRO A 64 -20.97 -9.36 -70.80
C PRO A 64 -22.16 -8.44 -70.52
N THR A 65 -22.13 -7.73 -69.40
CA THR A 65 -23.06 -6.64 -69.18
C THR A 65 -22.93 -5.77 -70.42
N PRO A 66 -24.03 -5.51 -71.14
CA PRO A 66 -23.97 -4.64 -72.29
C PRO A 66 -23.34 -3.35 -71.78
N LYS A 67 -22.17 -2.99 -72.34
CA LYS A 67 -21.59 -1.65 -72.20
C LYS A 67 -22.60 -0.71 -72.85
N LEU A 68 -23.66 -0.40 -72.11
CA LEU A 68 -24.51 0.73 -72.41
C LEU A 68 -23.55 1.92 -72.53
N PRO A 69 -23.60 2.71 -73.60
CA PRO A 69 -22.78 3.91 -73.76
C PRO A 69 -23.28 5.00 -72.80
N VAL A 70 -23.25 4.73 -71.51
CA VAL A 70 -23.73 5.64 -70.47
C VAL A 70 -22.53 6.47 -70.03
N ARG A 71 -22.42 7.62 -70.70
CA ARG A 71 -21.83 8.86 -70.19
C ARG A 71 -20.39 8.71 -69.66
N LYS A 72 -19.44 8.49 -70.59
CA LYS A 72 -17.99 8.71 -70.40
C LYS A 72 -17.64 9.91 -69.49
N PRO A 73 -18.27 11.10 -69.62
CA PRO A 73 -17.98 12.23 -68.73
C PRO A 73 -18.43 12.05 -67.27
N LEU A 74 -19.48 11.26 -66.99
CA LEU A 74 -19.92 11.02 -65.61
C LEU A 74 -18.97 10.06 -64.89
N LEU A 75 -18.40 9.10 -65.62
CA LEU A 75 -17.41 8.18 -65.06
C LEU A 75 -16.10 8.92 -64.75
N GLU A 76 -15.66 9.80 -65.64
CA GLU A 76 -14.50 10.69 -65.40
C GLU A 76 -14.73 11.65 -64.21
N LEU A 77 -15.94 12.20 -64.06
CA LEU A 77 -16.27 13.00 -62.87
C LEU A 77 -16.26 12.15 -61.60
N ALA A 78 -16.79 10.94 -61.64
CA ALA A 78 -16.79 10.03 -60.50
C ALA A 78 -15.36 9.61 -60.07
N THR A 79 -14.43 9.43 -61.02
CA THR A 79 -13.03 9.13 -60.70
C THR A 79 -12.30 10.33 -60.11
N VAL A 80 -12.54 11.55 -60.60
CA VAL A 80 -11.98 12.76 -59.97
C VAL A 80 -12.53 12.93 -58.55
N PHE A 81 -13.84 12.71 -58.36
CA PHE A 81 -14.47 12.83 -57.05
C PHE A 81 -13.97 11.76 -56.07
N SER A 82 -13.71 10.53 -56.54
CA SER A 82 -13.16 9.47 -55.69
C SER A 82 -11.71 9.74 -55.29
N VAL A 83 -10.88 10.26 -56.20
CA VAL A 83 -9.50 10.68 -55.89
C VAL A 83 -9.50 11.84 -54.89
N LEU A 84 -10.40 12.82 -55.06
CA LEU A 84 -10.55 13.93 -54.10
C LEU A 84 -10.99 13.43 -52.74
N ALA A 85 -12.02 12.59 -52.66
CA ALA A 85 -12.48 12.01 -51.40
C ALA A 85 -11.39 11.19 -50.71
N LEU A 86 -10.65 10.36 -51.47
CA LEU A 86 -9.55 9.57 -50.94
C LEU A 86 -8.40 10.45 -50.42
N SER A 87 -8.07 11.52 -51.14
CA SER A 87 -7.05 12.48 -50.71
C SER A 87 -7.46 13.22 -49.43
N PHE A 88 -8.74 13.59 -49.31
CA PHE A 88 -9.28 14.21 -48.11
C PHE A 88 -9.22 13.26 -46.92
N PHE A 89 -9.64 12.00 -47.09
CA PHE A 89 -9.53 10.98 -46.05
C PHE A 89 -8.08 10.70 -45.64
N ALA A 90 -7.15 10.68 -46.58
CA ALA A 90 -5.73 10.49 -46.27
C ALA A 90 -5.18 11.64 -45.40
N ILE A 91 -5.56 12.89 -45.72
CA ILE A 91 -5.15 14.07 -44.94
C ILE A 91 -5.79 14.06 -43.55
N ASP A 92 -7.07 13.72 -43.43
CA ASP A 92 -7.75 13.68 -42.14
C ASP A 92 -7.20 12.57 -41.24
N ASN A 93 -6.95 11.38 -41.80
CA ASN A 93 -6.34 10.27 -41.07
C ASN A 93 -4.92 10.61 -40.62
N TYR A 94 -4.12 11.27 -41.46
CA TYR A 94 -2.78 11.72 -41.09
C TYR A 94 -2.83 12.73 -39.92
N ARG A 95 -3.73 13.70 -39.97
CA ARG A 95 -3.91 14.69 -38.88
C ARG A 95 -4.39 14.02 -37.59
N ALA A 96 -5.31 13.07 -37.68
CA ALA A 96 -5.79 12.31 -36.53
C ALA A 96 -4.66 11.49 -35.89
N ARG A 97 -3.85 10.82 -36.71
CA ARG A 97 -2.68 10.07 -36.26
C ARG A 97 -1.67 10.96 -35.54
N LEU A 98 -1.34 12.11 -36.12
CA LEU A 98 -0.38 13.04 -35.53
C LEU A 98 -0.85 13.55 -34.16
N ARG A 99 -2.14 13.83 -34.00
CA ARG A 99 -2.73 14.22 -32.71
C ARG A 99 -2.68 13.07 -31.68
N LEU A 100 -2.87 11.83 -32.12
CA LEU A 100 -2.80 10.67 -31.23
C LEU A 100 -1.36 10.40 -30.78
N GLU A 101 -0.39 10.50 -31.69
CA GLU A 101 1.03 10.36 -31.36
C GLU A 101 1.45 11.41 -30.32
N LEU A 102 1.09 12.68 -30.51
CA LEU A 102 1.35 13.75 -29.53
C LEU A 102 0.72 13.46 -28.16
N LYS A 103 -0.54 12.98 -28.14
CA LYS A 103 -1.20 12.62 -26.87
C LYS A 103 -0.50 11.47 -26.16
N VAL A 104 -0.07 10.45 -26.90
CA VAL A 104 0.66 9.31 -26.34
C VAL A 104 2.00 9.76 -25.75
N GLU A 105 2.71 10.65 -26.41
CA GLU A 105 3.95 11.24 -25.89
C GLU A 105 3.70 12.07 -24.61
N GLU A 106 2.68 12.92 -24.62
CA GLU A 106 2.29 13.69 -23.43
C GLU A 106 1.93 12.79 -22.25
N ASP A 107 1.17 11.72 -22.50
CA ASP A 107 0.74 10.80 -21.46
C ASP A 107 1.91 9.96 -20.94
N ALA A 108 2.86 9.58 -21.81
CA ALA A 108 4.10 8.94 -21.40
C ALA A 108 4.94 9.86 -20.49
N LEU A 109 5.02 11.15 -20.82
CA LEU A 109 5.72 12.14 -19.98
C LEU A 109 5.01 12.32 -18.62
N LYS A 110 3.68 12.48 -18.61
CA LYS A 110 2.89 12.60 -17.37
C LYS A 110 3.03 11.36 -16.50
N PHE A 111 2.99 10.17 -17.11
CA PHE A 111 3.17 8.91 -16.38
C PHE A 111 4.55 8.82 -15.74
N LYS A 112 5.61 9.18 -16.48
CA LYS A 112 6.98 9.23 -15.94
C LYS A 112 7.10 10.21 -14.78
N GLN A 113 6.54 11.41 -14.91
CA GLN A 113 6.52 12.40 -13.83
C GLN A 113 5.79 11.89 -12.58
N ALA A 114 4.63 11.25 -12.77
CA ALA A 114 3.87 10.65 -11.66
C ALA A 114 4.68 9.53 -10.97
N GLN A 115 5.33 8.68 -11.75
CA GLN A 115 6.18 7.61 -11.22
C GLN A 115 7.36 8.17 -10.40
N ASP A 116 8.01 9.22 -10.88
CA ASP A 116 9.11 9.87 -10.16
C ASP A 116 8.64 10.49 -8.84
N LEU A 117 7.45 11.10 -8.82
CA LEU A 117 6.86 11.65 -7.59
C LEU A 117 6.54 10.54 -6.59
N LEU A 118 5.95 9.43 -7.04
CA LEU A 118 5.67 8.28 -6.19
C LEU A 118 6.96 7.66 -5.62
N ALA A 119 8.01 7.54 -6.44
CA ALA A 119 9.32 7.06 -5.99
C ALA A 119 9.92 7.99 -4.94
N LYS A 120 9.86 9.31 -5.14
CA LYS A 120 10.33 10.31 -4.17
C LYS A 120 9.55 10.22 -2.85
N GLN A 121 8.23 10.10 -2.91
CA GLN A 121 7.38 9.96 -1.72
C GLN A 121 7.68 8.66 -0.95
N ALA A 122 7.84 7.54 -1.65
CA ALA A 122 8.20 6.26 -1.04
C ALA A 122 9.56 6.33 -0.34
N ASN A 123 10.56 6.95 -0.99
CA ASN A 123 11.88 7.14 -0.41
C ASN A 123 11.86 8.07 0.82
N ALA A 124 11.10 9.17 0.76
CA ALA A 124 10.93 10.07 1.90
C ALA A 124 10.25 9.36 3.09
N HIS A 125 9.24 8.54 2.82
CA HIS A 125 8.54 7.77 3.84
C HIS A 125 9.45 6.71 4.50
N ARG A 126 10.28 6.01 3.71
CA ARG A 126 11.29 5.07 4.24
C ARG A 126 12.28 5.77 5.17
N LYS A 127 12.87 6.88 4.72
CA LYS A 127 13.79 7.69 5.53
C LYS A 127 13.15 8.18 6.82
N LYS A 128 11.89 8.65 6.77
CA LYS A 128 11.15 9.08 7.97
C LYS A 128 10.99 7.94 8.97
N ARG A 129 10.63 6.74 8.50
CA ARG A 129 10.50 5.56 9.36
C ARG A 129 11.84 5.16 9.99
N GLU A 130 12.91 5.16 9.21
CA GLU A 130 14.26 4.85 9.73
C GLU A 130 14.71 5.86 10.79
N LEU A 131 14.47 7.15 10.57
CA LEU A 131 14.76 8.19 11.56
C LEU A 131 13.93 8.04 12.83
N GLN A 132 12.65 7.68 12.70
CA GLN A 132 11.80 7.43 13.85
C GLN A 132 12.32 6.24 14.67
N ILE A 133 12.64 5.12 14.01
CA ILE A 133 13.20 3.94 14.68
C ILE A 133 14.51 4.29 15.39
N LEU A 134 15.38 5.06 14.74
CA LEU A 134 16.64 5.49 15.35
C LEU A 134 16.41 6.36 16.59
N ASN A 135 15.42 7.25 16.55
CA ASN A 135 15.08 8.10 17.69
C ASN A 135 14.50 7.27 18.85
N GLU A 136 13.60 6.34 18.55
CA GLU A 136 13.05 5.41 19.56
C GLU A 136 14.18 4.61 20.23
N ARG A 137 15.11 4.04 19.45
CA ARG A 137 16.28 3.32 19.99
C ARG A 137 17.16 4.21 20.86
N LYS A 138 17.44 5.45 20.43
CA LYS A 138 18.23 6.41 21.20
C LYS A 138 17.56 6.76 22.53
N LEU A 139 16.24 6.93 22.54
CA LEU A 139 15.48 7.22 23.76
C LEU A 139 15.53 6.04 24.74
N ILE A 140 15.37 4.81 24.24
CA ILE A 140 15.50 3.59 25.05
C ILE A 140 16.91 3.51 25.66
N GLN A 141 17.96 3.64 24.84
CA GLN A 141 19.34 3.59 25.32
C GLN A 141 19.64 4.67 26.37
N THR A 142 19.12 5.89 26.18
CA THR A 142 19.30 6.98 27.14
C THR A 142 18.59 6.67 28.46
N ARG A 143 17.39 6.07 28.41
CA ARG A 143 16.65 5.65 29.61
C ARG A 143 17.42 4.55 30.34
N GLU A 144 17.87 3.52 29.62
CA GLU A 144 18.66 2.41 30.17
C GLU A 144 19.95 2.90 30.82
N MET A 145 20.68 3.81 30.14
CA MET A 145 21.89 4.42 30.68
C MET A 145 21.62 5.20 31.98
N LYS A 146 20.53 5.98 32.03
CA LYS A 146 20.13 6.69 33.25
C LYS A 146 19.83 5.72 34.38
N VAL A 147 19.07 4.66 34.11
CA VAL A 147 18.73 3.63 35.11
C VAL A 147 19.99 2.94 35.60
N ALA A 148 20.87 2.50 34.70
CA ALA A 148 22.13 1.86 35.05
C ALA A 148 23.00 2.77 35.95
N LEU A 149 23.07 4.06 35.64
CA LEU A 149 23.79 5.04 36.45
C LEU A 149 23.16 5.20 37.85
N HIS A 150 21.83 5.32 37.94
CA HIS A 150 21.14 5.42 39.23
C HIS A 150 21.35 4.16 40.07
N VAL A 151 21.28 2.97 39.46
CA VAL A 151 21.54 1.71 40.16
C VAL A 151 22.99 1.64 40.66
N ALA A 152 23.96 2.05 39.85
CA ALA A 152 25.36 2.09 40.27
C ALA A 152 25.58 3.07 41.44
N MET A 153 24.94 4.25 41.39
CA MET A 153 24.97 5.23 42.46
C MET A 153 24.36 4.69 43.76
N LEU A 154 23.19 4.04 43.69
CA LEU A 154 22.54 3.44 44.86
C LEU A 154 23.40 2.32 45.47
N ARG A 155 24.02 1.49 44.64
CA ARG A 155 24.97 0.46 45.12
C ARG A 155 26.14 1.08 45.88
N LYS A 156 26.70 2.18 45.37
CA LYS A 156 27.76 2.92 46.06
C LYS A 156 27.29 3.45 47.41
N GLN A 157 26.12 4.08 47.47
CA GLN A 157 25.54 4.61 48.71
C GLN A 157 25.29 3.53 49.76
N LEU A 158 24.82 2.35 49.35
CA LEU A 158 24.63 1.21 50.27
C LEU A 158 25.96 0.74 50.87
N ILE A 159 27.00 0.65 50.04
CA ILE A 159 28.34 0.27 50.50
C ILE A 159 28.88 1.30 51.50
N GLU A 160 28.71 2.61 51.22
CA GLU A 160 29.11 3.68 52.12
C GLU A 160 28.35 3.65 53.46
N ALA A 161 27.10 3.18 53.47
CA ALA A 161 26.30 2.98 54.67
C ALA A 161 26.61 1.65 55.41
N GLY A 162 27.57 0.85 54.94
CA GLY A 162 27.91 -0.45 55.54
C GLY A 162 26.91 -1.57 55.22
N LEU A 163 25.98 -1.35 54.28
CA LEU A 163 25.00 -2.33 53.83
C LEU A 163 25.53 -3.05 52.58
N LYS A 164 25.32 -4.38 52.51
CA LYS A 164 25.72 -5.16 51.33
C LYS A 164 24.66 -5.01 50.22
N PRO A 165 25.03 -4.52 49.02
CA PRO A 165 24.08 -4.43 47.91
C PRO A 165 23.68 -5.82 47.43
N ALA A 166 22.41 -5.98 47.05
CA ALA A 166 21.90 -7.22 46.48
C ALA A 166 22.57 -7.57 45.14
N THR A 167 22.87 -8.85 44.96
CA THR A 167 23.44 -9.40 43.72
C THR A 167 22.38 -9.41 42.62
N ILE A 168 22.82 -9.30 41.35
CA ILE A 168 21.91 -9.32 40.19
C ILE A 168 21.04 -10.59 40.19
N GLU A 169 21.61 -11.75 40.54
CA GLU A 169 20.92 -13.03 40.60
C GLU A 169 19.80 -13.06 41.65
N GLN A 170 20.05 -12.47 42.84
CA GLN A 170 19.04 -12.36 43.89
C GLN A 170 17.88 -11.45 43.43
N ALA A 171 18.20 -10.32 42.81
CA ALA A 171 17.20 -9.41 42.27
C ALA A 171 16.37 -10.04 41.14
N LEU A 172 16.99 -10.86 40.27
CA LEU A 172 16.29 -11.61 39.23
C LEU A 172 15.37 -12.67 39.84
N HIS A 173 15.83 -13.40 40.86
CA HIS A 173 15.02 -14.41 41.53
C HIS A 173 13.80 -13.79 42.23
N GLU A 174 13.98 -12.66 42.93
CA GLU A 174 12.86 -11.91 43.52
C GLU A 174 11.92 -11.35 42.45
N PHE A 175 12.44 -10.87 41.32
CA PHE A 175 11.64 -10.40 40.20
C PHE A 175 10.79 -11.51 39.59
N GLU A 176 11.36 -12.69 39.38
CA GLU A 176 10.62 -13.85 38.88
C GLU A 176 9.52 -14.28 39.87
N LYS A 177 9.82 -14.25 41.16
CA LYS A 177 8.86 -14.59 42.22
C LYS A 177 7.72 -13.58 42.38
N HIS A 178 7.98 -12.28 42.19
CA HIS A 178 7.02 -11.23 42.55
C HIS A 178 6.45 -10.42 41.37
N VAL A 179 7.06 -10.50 40.19
CA VAL A 179 6.69 -9.66 39.03
C VAL A 179 6.34 -10.49 37.80
N LYS A 180 6.92 -11.70 37.63
CA LYS A 180 6.61 -12.60 36.51
C LYS A 180 5.32 -13.38 36.77
N MET A 181 4.23 -12.67 37.04
CA MET A 181 2.90 -13.26 36.98
C MET A 181 2.48 -13.29 35.51
N GLU A 182 2.42 -14.48 34.90
CA GLU A 182 2.01 -14.68 33.51
C GLU A 182 0.51 -14.41 33.32
N ASN A 183 0.08 -13.16 33.49
CA ASN A 183 -1.27 -12.75 33.12
C ASN A 183 -1.27 -12.24 31.67
N SER A 184 -2.27 -12.70 30.91
CA SER A 184 -2.64 -12.29 29.54
C SER A 184 -2.57 -10.77 29.30
N ILE A 185 -2.82 -9.97 30.34
CA ILE A 185 -2.76 -8.49 30.39
C ILE A 185 -1.34 -7.94 30.16
N SER A 186 -0.33 -8.62 30.70
CA SER A 186 1.07 -8.17 30.63
C SER A 186 1.63 -8.22 29.20
N ASN A 187 1.16 -9.18 28.40
CA ASN A 187 1.55 -9.35 27.00
C ASN A 187 0.92 -8.29 26.06
N VAL A 188 -0.28 -7.81 26.39
CA VAL A 188 -1.02 -6.85 25.54
C VAL A 188 -0.75 -5.40 25.96
N SER A 189 -0.63 -5.11 27.26
CA SER A 189 -0.50 -3.74 27.78
C SER A 189 0.93 -3.34 28.15
N GLY A 190 1.89 -4.28 28.16
CA GLY A 190 3.30 -4.04 28.52
C GLY A 190 3.52 -3.53 29.96
N THR A 191 2.47 -3.51 30.78
CA THR A 191 2.48 -3.01 32.15
C THR A 191 2.68 -4.19 33.10
N ARG A 192 3.76 -4.16 33.89
CA ARG A 192 4.08 -5.21 34.88
C ARG A 192 3.46 -4.84 36.22
N LEU A 193 2.56 -5.68 36.72
CA LEU A 193 1.94 -5.52 38.03
C LEU A 193 2.86 -6.18 39.08
N TRP A 194 3.24 -5.44 40.12
CA TRP A 194 3.99 -6.00 41.25
C TRP A 194 2.98 -6.56 42.24
N VAL A 195 2.76 -7.88 42.21
CA VAL A 195 1.90 -8.56 43.18
C VAL A 195 2.70 -9.68 43.78
N THR A 196 2.97 -9.56 45.09
CA THR A 196 3.63 -10.62 45.84
C THR A 196 2.72 -11.84 45.89
N ASP A 197 3.28 -13.02 45.62
CA ASP A 197 2.57 -14.31 45.66
C ASP A 197 1.84 -14.56 46.97
N ASP A 198 2.40 -14.07 48.08
CA ASP A 198 1.84 -14.22 49.42
C ASP A 198 0.74 -13.20 49.74
N SER A 199 0.42 -12.28 48.81
CA SER A 199 -0.61 -11.26 49.07
C SER A 199 -2.02 -11.83 48.90
N PRO A 200 -2.93 -11.60 49.87
CA PRO A 200 -4.33 -12.01 49.75
C PRO A 200 -5.05 -11.28 48.60
N SER A 201 -4.48 -10.18 48.11
CA SER A 201 -4.94 -9.42 46.96
C SER A 201 -4.77 -10.14 45.61
N LYS A 202 -3.92 -11.19 45.53
CA LYS A 202 -3.65 -11.91 44.27
C LYS A 202 -4.88 -12.62 43.72
N CYS A 203 -5.76 -13.17 44.57
CA CYS A 203 -6.98 -13.83 44.13
C CYS A 203 -8.06 -12.87 43.59
N TYR A 204 -7.91 -11.57 43.83
CA TYR A 204 -8.80 -10.53 43.31
C TYR A 204 -8.31 -9.91 42.01
N VAL A 205 -7.17 -10.35 41.48
CA VAL A 205 -6.68 -9.90 40.17
C VAL A 205 -7.52 -10.59 39.09
N SER A 206 -8.46 -9.85 38.53
CA SER A 206 -9.36 -10.29 37.47
C SER A 206 -8.59 -10.74 36.21
N ASP A 207 -8.89 -11.93 35.69
CA ASP A 207 -8.40 -12.38 34.39
C ASP A 207 -9.16 -11.66 33.28
N VAL A 208 -8.45 -10.90 32.45
CA VAL A 208 -9.05 -10.12 31.35
C VAL A 208 -9.73 -11.01 30.31
N ARG A 209 -9.36 -12.30 30.22
CA ARG A 209 -10.02 -13.25 29.32
C ARG A 209 -11.47 -13.55 29.71
N GLU A 210 -11.85 -13.37 30.97
CA GLU A 210 -13.24 -13.55 31.41
C GLU A 210 -14.17 -12.46 30.85
N TYR A 211 -13.62 -11.29 30.52
CA TYR A 211 -14.38 -10.14 30.02
C TYR A 211 -14.48 -10.11 28.48
N ASP A 212 -13.63 -10.85 27.77
CA ASP A 212 -13.58 -10.88 26.30
C ASP A 212 -14.73 -11.71 25.69
N ASN A 213 -15.36 -12.59 26.47
CA ASN A 213 -16.44 -13.48 26.01
C ASN A 213 -17.85 -12.86 26.13
N ARG A 214 -17.98 -11.55 26.37
CA ARG A 214 -19.27 -10.87 26.61
C ARG A 214 -19.72 -9.91 25.52
N GLU A 215 -19.18 -10.00 24.30
CA GLU A 215 -19.67 -9.26 23.12
C GLU A 215 -20.30 -10.18 22.06
#